data_AF-A0A7Y2UVG5-F1
#
_entry.id   AF-A0A7Y2UVG5-F1
#
_cell.length_a   1.000
_cell.length_b   1.000
_cell.length_c   1.000
_cell.angle_alpha   90.00
_cell.angle_beta   90.00
_cell.angle_gamma   90.00
#
_symmetry.space_group_name_H-M   'P 1'
#
loop_
_entity.id
_entity.type
_entity.pdbx_description
1 polymer ?
#
loop_
_entity_poly.entity_id
_entity_poly.type
_entity_poly.pdbx_seq_one_letter_code
_entity_poly.pdbx_strand_id
1 'polypeptide(L)'
;MKQTNLLLLLALVIGLGFHGSALFFTLESTYDALIHLFFADHYATKWWEPWEYRWYTGFTVMGYPPLAHQMMALFSFLGGLKFGLYSVALAGIVLFITGAYRFGLLLTGNRRIAGYTALLAVGSSTFIETLHVFGQLPSIIGLSVLLHALPEIYEWIRTGRAVKLLMALSLIAVTVTSHHVTPIFGMVFFIFPLIGMAIMDDAREGVENAKQITFKVFLSSFRKLFWRIVSFGMGSLALIIVCILPYWINSKQNPITQVPIPHGSRDNFLEVTSSGLVFFLIPWGILLFLLPYIYYRFYSKRYLFFGISFS
;
A
#
# COMPACT_ATOMS: atom_id res chain seq x y z
N MET A 1 4.34 21.31 25.00
CA MET A 1 3.15 21.54 24.14
C MET A 1 3.17 20.54 22.99
N LYS A 2 2.11 19.76 22.77
CA LYS A 2 1.97 18.94 21.55
C LYS A 2 1.81 19.91 20.37
N GLN A 3 2.84 20.06 19.53
CA GLN A 3 2.72 20.79 18.27
C GLN A 3 1.79 20.01 17.33
N THR A 4 0.60 20.54 17.09
CA THR A 4 -0.30 20.08 16.03
C THR A 4 0.40 20.26 14.69
N ASN A 5 0.47 19.21 13.86
CA ASN A 5 1.06 19.34 12.53
C ASN A 5 0.04 19.96 11.57
N LEU A 6 0.07 21.29 11.48
CA LEU A 6 -0.85 22.07 10.64
C LEU A 6 -0.84 21.63 9.17
N LEU A 7 0.32 21.22 8.64
CA LEU A 7 0.43 20.77 7.25
C LEU A 7 -0.29 19.44 7.00
N LEU A 8 -0.25 18.51 7.96
CA LEU A 8 -1.01 17.27 7.86
C LEU A 8 -2.51 17.54 7.93
N LEU A 9 -2.94 18.41 8.84
CA LEU A 9 -4.34 18.81 8.94
C LEU A 9 -4.82 19.45 7.63
N LEU A 10 -4.01 20.35 7.07
CA LEU A 10 -4.29 20.98 5.78
C LEU A 10 -4.39 19.94 4.66
N ALA A 11 -3.47 18.97 4.60
CA ALA A 11 -3.52 17.89 3.63
C ALA A 11 -4.80 17.06 3.76
N LEU A 12 -5.25 16.75 4.98
CA LEU A 12 -6.50 16.01 5.21
C LEU A 12 -7.73 16.82 4.78
N VAL A 13 -7.79 18.11 5.12
CA VAL A 13 -8.91 18.98 4.72
C VAL A 13 -8.96 19.14 3.20
N ILE A 14 -7.82 19.43 2.56
CA ILE A 14 -7.75 19.54 1.10
C ILE A 14 -8.07 18.20 0.45
N GLY A 15 -7.50 17.10 0.93
CA GLY A 15 -7.73 15.76 0.37
C GLY A 15 -9.18 15.31 0.47
N LEU A 16 -9.82 15.49 1.63
CA LEU A 16 -11.25 15.20 1.79
C LEU A 16 -12.13 16.15 0.99
N GLY A 17 -11.80 17.44 0.96
CA GLY A 17 -12.55 18.43 0.17
C GLY A 17 -12.46 18.14 -1.34
N PHE A 18 -11.26 17.93 -1.86
CA PHE A 18 -10.99 17.67 -3.27
C PHE A 18 -11.45 16.27 -3.70
N HIS A 19 -10.87 15.21 -3.14
CA HIS A 19 -11.23 13.85 -3.55
C HIS A 19 -12.65 13.52 -3.12
N GLY A 20 -13.04 13.85 -1.89
CA GLY A 20 -14.38 13.52 -1.38
C GLY A 20 -15.50 14.17 -2.18
N SER A 21 -15.35 15.42 -2.66
CA SER A 21 -16.32 16.01 -3.58
C SER A 21 -16.28 15.38 -4.97
N ALA A 22 -15.08 15.13 -5.51
CA ALA A 22 -14.92 14.51 -6.82
C ALA A 22 -15.50 13.07 -6.89
N LEU A 23 -15.46 12.31 -5.79
CA LEU A 23 -16.02 10.94 -5.72
C LEU A 23 -17.50 10.89 -6.13
N PHE A 24 -18.29 11.93 -5.86
CA PHE A 24 -19.71 11.98 -6.26
C PHE A 24 -19.90 12.03 -7.78
N PHE A 25 -18.88 12.45 -8.52
CA PHE A 25 -18.92 12.55 -9.98
C PHE A 25 -18.17 11.41 -10.66
N THR A 26 -17.14 10.86 -10.02
CA THR A 26 -16.23 9.91 -10.68
C THR A 26 -16.43 8.47 -10.23
N LEU A 27 -16.67 8.21 -8.94
CA LEU A 27 -16.45 6.88 -8.33
C LEU A 27 -17.25 5.77 -9.02
N GLU A 28 -18.54 5.99 -9.26
CA GLU A 28 -19.41 5.00 -9.92
C GLU A 28 -19.11 4.80 -11.42
N SER A 29 -18.38 5.74 -12.04
CA SER A 29 -17.96 5.65 -13.45
C SER A 29 -16.55 5.05 -13.63
N THR A 30 -15.87 4.74 -12.53
CA THR A 30 -14.55 4.10 -12.59
C THR A 30 -14.63 2.65 -13.03
N TYR A 31 -13.50 2.13 -13.49
CA TYR A 31 -13.41 0.79 -14.07
C TYR A 31 -13.81 -0.34 -13.09
N ASP A 32 -13.31 -0.31 -11.85
CA ASP A 32 -13.41 -1.43 -10.90
C ASP A 32 -14.43 -1.20 -9.76
N ALA A 33 -14.87 0.03 -9.48
CA ALA A 33 -15.63 0.32 -8.25
C ALA A 33 -16.96 -0.43 -8.15
N LEU A 34 -17.69 -0.57 -9.26
CA LEU A 34 -18.97 -1.30 -9.25
C LEU A 34 -18.78 -2.82 -9.11
N ILE A 35 -17.64 -3.36 -9.55
CA ILE A 35 -17.28 -4.77 -9.32
C ILE A 35 -17.02 -4.97 -7.82
N HIS A 36 -16.31 -4.05 -7.18
CA HIS A 36 -16.11 -4.08 -5.73
C HIS A 36 -17.42 -3.93 -4.95
N LEU A 37 -18.34 -3.09 -5.44
CA LEU A 37 -19.68 -2.94 -4.86
C LEU A 37 -20.50 -4.23 -4.96
N PHE A 38 -20.40 -4.94 -6.09
CA PHE A 38 -21.04 -6.23 -6.29
C PHE A 38 -20.51 -7.30 -5.32
N PHE A 39 -19.19 -7.36 -5.09
CA PHE A 39 -18.62 -8.25 -4.08
C PHE A 39 -19.03 -7.85 -2.66
N ALA A 40 -19.17 -6.56 -2.37
CA ALA A 40 -19.67 -6.10 -1.08
C ALA A 40 -21.12 -6.57 -0.84
N ASP A 41 -21.98 -6.49 -1.85
CA ASP A 41 -23.36 -6.96 -1.76
C ASP A 41 -23.47 -8.47 -1.52
N HIS A 42 -22.57 -9.25 -2.13
CA HIS A 42 -22.44 -10.66 -1.81
C HIS A 42 -22.20 -10.87 -0.31
N TYR A 43 -21.20 -10.20 0.27
CA TYR A 43 -20.93 -10.32 1.71
C TYR A 43 -22.09 -9.79 2.57
N ALA A 44 -22.77 -8.73 2.16
CA ALA A 44 -23.89 -8.14 2.91
C ALA A 44 -25.09 -9.09 3.01
N THR A 45 -25.30 -9.94 2.00
CA THR A 45 -26.46 -10.85 1.94
C THR A 45 -26.11 -12.29 2.31
N LYS A 46 -24.88 -12.73 2.01
CA LYS A 46 -24.43 -14.12 2.14
C LYS A 46 -22.97 -14.21 2.60
N TRP A 47 -22.66 -13.63 3.76
CA TRP A 47 -21.29 -13.48 4.27
C TRP A 47 -20.40 -14.75 4.22
N TRP A 48 -20.99 -15.91 4.48
CA TRP A 48 -20.28 -17.20 4.56
C TRP A 48 -20.43 -18.06 3.30
N GLU A 49 -21.17 -17.60 2.29
CA GLU A 49 -21.30 -18.31 1.02
C GLU A 49 -20.03 -18.07 0.20
N PRO A 50 -19.31 -19.12 -0.22
CA PRO A 50 -18.14 -18.94 -1.08
C PRO A 50 -18.49 -18.66 -2.55
N TRP A 51 -19.74 -18.92 -2.97
CA TRP A 51 -20.16 -18.86 -4.36
C TRP A 51 -21.18 -17.74 -4.65
N GLU A 52 -20.85 -16.87 -5.58
CA GLU A 52 -21.75 -15.85 -6.10
C GLU A 52 -22.41 -16.35 -7.40
N TYR A 53 -23.74 -16.50 -7.35
CA TYR A 53 -24.54 -17.08 -8.42
C TYR A 53 -24.90 -16.08 -9.53
N ARG A 54 -24.76 -14.77 -9.29
CA ARG A 54 -25.25 -13.71 -10.20
C ARG A 54 -24.25 -13.31 -11.29
N TRP A 55 -23.01 -13.81 -11.23
CA TRP A 55 -21.97 -13.48 -12.19
C TRP A 55 -21.83 -14.58 -13.26
N TYR A 56 -22.47 -14.39 -14.42
CA TYR A 56 -22.53 -15.40 -15.50
C TYR A 56 -22.99 -16.79 -14.98
N THR A 57 -22.14 -17.81 -15.05
CA THR A 57 -22.40 -19.18 -14.52
C THR A 57 -22.14 -19.31 -13.02
N GLY A 58 -21.89 -18.18 -12.36
CA GLY A 58 -21.42 -18.09 -11.00
C GLY A 58 -19.89 -18.12 -10.89
N PHE A 59 -19.39 -17.57 -9.79
CA PHE A 59 -17.96 -17.57 -9.48
C PHE A 59 -17.74 -17.60 -7.97
N THR A 60 -16.53 -17.99 -7.59
CA THR A 60 -16.05 -18.01 -6.22
C THR A 60 -15.53 -16.65 -5.76
N VAL A 61 -16.11 -16.11 -4.68
CA VAL A 61 -15.65 -14.83 -4.10
C VAL A 61 -14.29 -14.96 -3.40
N MET A 62 -13.85 -16.18 -3.11
CA MET A 62 -12.48 -16.47 -2.62
C MET A 62 -11.41 -16.20 -3.68
N GLY A 63 -11.81 -15.90 -4.93
CA GLY A 63 -10.92 -15.40 -5.99
C GLY A 63 -10.34 -14.01 -5.71
N TYR A 64 -10.85 -13.29 -4.70
CA TYR A 64 -10.40 -11.93 -4.35
C TYR A 64 -10.11 -11.80 -2.85
N PRO A 65 -9.13 -10.95 -2.45
CA PRO A 65 -8.94 -10.59 -1.05
C PRO A 65 -10.19 -9.90 -0.50
N PRO A 66 -10.73 -10.37 0.64
CA PRO A 66 -12.10 -10.04 1.00
C PRO A 66 -12.24 -8.71 1.75
N LEU A 67 -11.17 -8.17 2.35
CA LEU A 67 -11.30 -7.17 3.41
C LEU A 67 -11.99 -5.89 2.94
N ALA A 68 -11.60 -5.35 1.79
CA ALA A 68 -12.21 -4.12 1.28
C ALA A 68 -13.72 -4.30 0.99
N HIS A 69 -14.10 -5.45 0.43
CA HIS A 69 -15.51 -5.77 0.14
C HIS A 69 -16.30 -6.02 1.42
N GLN A 70 -15.72 -6.73 2.39
CA GLN A 70 -16.30 -6.94 3.71
C GLN A 70 -16.50 -5.63 4.47
N MET A 71 -15.56 -4.69 4.39
CA MET A 71 -15.73 -3.35 4.98
C MET A 71 -16.87 -2.58 4.31
N MET A 72 -16.98 -2.60 2.98
CA MET A 72 -18.10 -1.98 2.27
C MET A 72 -19.43 -2.62 2.66
N ALA A 73 -19.47 -3.96 2.79
CA ALA A 73 -20.64 -4.71 3.23
C ALA A 73 -21.07 -4.31 4.66
N LEU A 74 -20.12 -4.21 5.60
CA LEU A 74 -20.42 -3.78 6.97
C LEU A 74 -20.99 -2.35 7.02
N PHE A 75 -20.39 -1.42 6.28
CA PHE A 75 -20.91 -0.05 6.22
C PHE A 75 -22.24 0.04 5.47
N SER A 76 -22.55 -0.92 4.59
CA SER A 76 -23.83 -0.93 3.89
C SER A 76 -25.04 -1.07 4.82
N PHE A 77 -24.87 -1.66 6.00
CA PHE A 77 -25.93 -1.73 7.01
C PHE A 77 -26.30 -0.38 7.63
N LEU A 78 -25.48 0.66 7.44
CA LEU A 78 -25.75 2.01 7.95
C LEU A 78 -26.53 2.88 6.95
N GLY A 79 -26.34 2.68 5.65
CA GLY A 79 -26.89 3.59 4.62
C GLY A 79 -26.99 3.00 3.21
N GLY A 80 -26.97 1.66 3.09
CA GLY A 80 -26.98 0.94 1.82
C GLY A 80 -25.59 0.80 1.19
N LEU A 81 -25.50 -0.02 0.13
CA LEU A 81 -24.24 -0.37 -0.53
C LEU A 81 -23.43 0.83 -1.00
N LYS A 82 -24.10 1.82 -1.60
CA LYS A 82 -23.46 3.07 -2.02
C LYS A 82 -22.81 3.78 -0.84
N PHE A 83 -23.49 3.88 0.30
CA PHE A 83 -22.88 4.46 1.51
C PHE A 83 -21.62 3.68 1.92
N GLY A 84 -21.65 2.35 1.83
CA GLY A 84 -20.49 1.51 2.10
C GLY A 84 -19.30 1.78 1.15
N LEU A 85 -19.56 1.87 -0.16
CA LEU A 85 -18.57 2.18 -1.18
C LEU A 85 -17.88 3.52 -0.91
N TYR A 86 -18.67 4.57 -0.73
CA TYR A 86 -18.17 5.92 -0.48
C TYR A 86 -17.44 6.03 0.86
N SER A 87 -17.92 5.33 1.90
CA SER A 87 -17.26 5.30 3.21
C SER A 87 -15.86 4.68 3.12
N VAL A 88 -15.71 3.56 2.42
CA VAL A 88 -14.39 2.92 2.23
C VAL A 88 -13.49 3.78 1.35
N ALA A 89 -14.00 4.43 0.31
CA ALA A 89 -13.22 5.37 -0.50
C ALA A 89 -12.70 6.57 0.31
N LEU A 90 -13.56 7.18 1.15
CA LEU A 90 -13.19 8.28 2.05
C LEU A 90 -12.16 7.82 3.10
N ALA A 91 -12.35 6.64 3.68
CA ALA A 91 -11.36 6.05 4.59
C ALA A 91 -10.02 5.81 3.87
N GLY A 92 -10.05 5.36 2.62
CA GLY A 92 -8.87 5.20 1.77
C GLY A 92 -8.11 6.50 1.54
N ILE A 93 -8.81 7.61 1.29
CA ILE A 93 -8.20 8.95 1.17
C ILE A 93 -7.47 9.35 2.46
N VAL A 94 -8.14 9.22 3.61
CA VAL A 94 -7.54 9.56 4.91
C VAL A 94 -6.32 8.70 5.18
N LEU A 95 -6.44 7.37 5.02
CA LEU A 95 -5.35 6.43 5.24
C LEU A 95 -4.20 6.68 4.28
N PHE A 96 -4.44 7.02 3.02
CA PHE A 96 -3.37 7.30 2.08
C PHE A 96 -2.55 8.52 2.51
N ILE A 97 -3.24 9.61 2.85
CA ILE A 97 -2.61 10.88 3.27
C ILE A 97 -1.83 10.69 4.58
N THR A 98 -2.42 10.04 5.59
CA THR A 98 -1.72 9.78 6.86
C THR A 98 -0.60 8.77 6.69
N GLY A 99 -0.76 7.78 5.81
CA GLY A 99 0.28 6.82 5.46
C GLY A 99 1.50 7.50 4.83
N ALA A 100 1.27 8.33 3.81
CA ALA A 100 2.31 9.12 3.16
C ALA A 100 3.04 10.05 4.14
N TYR A 101 2.29 10.71 5.04
CA TYR A 101 2.87 11.50 6.13
C TYR A 101 3.78 10.66 7.04
N ARG A 102 3.29 9.51 7.52
CA ARG A 102 4.05 8.65 8.44
C ARG A 102 5.30 8.10 7.77
N PHE A 103 5.20 7.71 6.50
CA PHE A 103 6.34 7.25 5.72
C PHE A 103 7.36 8.38 5.48
N GLY A 104 6.92 9.57 5.08
CA GLY A 104 7.80 10.74 4.93
C GLY A 104 8.49 11.13 6.24
N LEU A 105 7.80 11.01 7.38
CA LEU A 105 8.38 11.23 8.70
C LEU A 105 9.42 10.18 9.06
N LEU A 106 9.14 8.90 8.78
CA LEU A 106 10.07 7.79 8.98
C LEU A 106 11.36 7.99 8.18
N LEU A 107 11.23 8.33 6.90
CA LEU A 107 12.38 8.57 6.03
C LEU A 107 13.21 9.75 6.53
N THR A 108 12.60 10.88 6.85
CA THR A 108 13.34 12.15 7.01
C THR A 108 13.58 12.58 8.46
N GLY A 109 12.84 12.02 9.42
CA GLY A 109 12.81 12.49 10.80
C GLY A 109 12.24 13.92 10.96
N ASN A 110 11.72 14.53 9.90
CA ASN A 110 11.31 15.93 9.89
C ASN A 110 9.80 16.08 9.63
N ARG A 111 9.08 16.60 10.63
CA ARG A 111 7.63 16.82 10.59
C ARG A 111 7.17 17.79 9.51
N ARG A 112 7.98 18.80 9.18
CA ARG A 112 7.66 19.75 8.11
C ARG A 112 7.75 19.08 6.75
N ILE A 113 8.82 18.29 6.53
CA ILE A 113 8.98 17.53 5.27
C ILE A 113 7.87 16.50 5.14
N ALA A 114 7.55 15.76 6.21
CA ALA A 114 6.42 14.84 6.23
C ALA A 114 5.08 15.51 5.90
N GLY A 115 4.86 16.74 6.38
CA GLY A 115 3.70 17.55 6.04
C GLY A 115 3.64 17.90 4.55
N TYR A 116 4.78 18.28 3.94
CA TYR A 116 4.85 18.49 2.49
C TYR A 116 4.64 17.19 1.71
N THR A 117 5.16 16.05 2.19
CA THR A 117 4.89 14.74 1.60
C THR A 117 3.39 14.44 1.57
N ALA A 118 2.68 14.73 2.66
CA ALA A 118 1.23 14.55 2.73
C ALA A 118 0.47 15.46 1.74
N LEU A 119 0.86 16.72 1.62
CA LEU A 119 0.26 17.66 0.66
C LEU A 119 0.51 17.23 -0.80
N LEU A 120 1.73 16.78 -1.11
CA LEU A 120 2.06 16.26 -2.44
C LEU A 120 1.30 14.96 -2.74
N ALA A 121 1.05 14.12 -1.73
CA ALA A 121 0.28 12.89 -1.89
C ALA A 121 -1.17 13.17 -2.32
N VAL A 122 -1.80 14.24 -1.82
CA VAL A 122 -3.15 14.66 -2.25
C VAL A 122 -3.19 14.96 -3.76
N GLY A 123 -2.18 15.65 -4.28
CA GLY A 123 -2.06 15.98 -5.70
C GLY A 123 -1.38 14.90 -6.56
N SER A 124 -1.11 13.71 -6.00
CA SER A 124 -0.37 12.67 -6.72
C SER A 124 -1.19 12.14 -7.89
N SER A 125 -0.61 12.19 -9.10
CA SER A 125 -1.25 11.69 -10.31
C SER A 125 -1.60 10.20 -10.20
N THR A 126 -0.68 9.37 -9.68
CA THR A 126 -0.96 7.94 -9.41
C THR A 126 -2.17 7.75 -8.50
N PHE A 127 -2.28 8.53 -7.41
CA PHE A 127 -3.39 8.38 -6.47
C PHE A 127 -4.72 8.82 -7.12
N ILE A 128 -4.71 9.94 -7.83
CA ILE A 128 -5.88 10.46 -8.56
C ILE A 128 -6.36 9.42 -9.57
N GLU A 129 -5.45 8.87 -10.37
CA GLU A 129 -5.79 7.86 -11.38
C GLU A 129 -6.33 6.57 -10.73
N THR A 130 -5.67 6.07 -9.69
CA THR A 130 -6.09 4.85 -8.99
C THR A 130 -7.49 5.01 -8.37
N LEU A 131 -7.80 6.18 -7.82
CA LEU A 131 -9.08 6.43 -7.15
C LEU A 131 -10.20 6.84 -8.11
N HIS A 132 -9.93 7.79 -9.00
CA HIS A 132 -10.95 8.48 -9.80
C HIS A 132 -11.06 7.96 -11.25
N VAL A 133 -10.12 7.12 -11.70
CA VAL A 133 -10.17 6.49 -13.04
C VAL A 133 -10.36 4.98 -12.90
N PHE A 134 -9.48 4.32 -12.14
CA PHE A 134 -9.55 2.86 -11.98
C PHE A 134 -10.54 2.42 -10.90
N GLY A 135 -10.66 3.16 -9.80
CA GLY A 135 -11.55 2.76 -8.70
C GLY A 135 -11.02 1.58 -7.89
N GLN A 136 -9.70 1.37 -7.87
CA GLN A 136 -9.04 0.25 -7.20
C GLN A 136 -8.93 0.44 -5.69
N LEU A 137 -10.07 0.49 -5.02
CA LEU A 137 -10.18 0.67 -3.58
C LEU A 137 -9.39 -0.37 -2.77
N PRO A 138 -9.38 -1.68 -3.11
CA PRO A 138 -8.58 -2.66 -2.38
C PRO A 138 -7.08 -2.36 -2.43
N SER A 139 -6.56 -1.91 -3.59
CA SER A 139 -5.17 -1.49 -3.76
C SER A 139 -4.85 -0.25 -2.92
N ILE A 140 -5.74 0.75 -2.90
CA ILE A 140 -5.58 1.96 -2.10
C ILE A 140 -5.52 1.63 -0.61
N ILE A 141 -6.45 0.81 -0.09
CA ILE A 141 -6.45 0.40 1.31
C ILE A 141 -5.18 -0.39 1.62
N GLY A 142 -4.83 -1.37 0.78
CA GLY A 142 -3.62 -2.17 0.97
C GLY A 142 -2.35 -1.33 1.04
N LEU A 143 -2.13 -0.42 0.08
CA LEU A 143 -0.96 0.44 0.06
C LEU A 143 -0.94 1.40 1.26
N SER A 144 -2.08 2.00 1.57
CA SER A 144 -2.19 2.96 2.67
C SER A 144 -1.86 2.30 4.01
N VAL A 145 -2.37 1.09 4.25
CA VAL A 145 -2.06 0.31 5.46
C VAL A 145 -0.60 -0.14 5.47
N LEU A 146 -0.04 -0.54 4.32
CA LEU A 146 1.38 -0.84 4.20
C LEU A 146 2.23 0.36 4.65
N LEU A 147 1.92 1.57 4.21
CA LEU A 147 2.64 2.79 4.62
C LEU A 147 2.55 3.03 6.14
N HIS A 148 1.45 2.63 6.79
CA HIS A 148 1.34 2.66 8.26
C HIS A 148 2.10 1.53 8.95
N ALA A 149 2.30 0.39 8.28
CA ALA A 149 3.07 -0.73 8.79
C ALA A 149 4.57 -0.40 8.85
N LEU A 150 5.09 0.35 7.88
CA LEU A 150 6.53 0.66 7.76
C LEU A 150 7.14 1.25 9.05
N PRO A 151 6.58 2.27 9.70
CA PRO A 151 7.11 2.74 10.98
C PRO A 151 7.12 1.67 12.08
N GLU A 152 6.11 0.80 12.14
CA GLU A 152 6.04 -0.26 13.15
C GLU A 152 7.09 -1.35 12.91
N ILE A 153 7.33 -1.70 11.64
CA ILE A 153 8.40 -2.62 11.21
C ILE A 153 9.76 -2.05 11.60
N TYR A 154 10.01 -0.78 11.27
CA TYR A 154 11.25 -0.10 11.62
C TYR A 154 11.48 -0.10 13.14
N GLU A 155 10.47 0.33 13.92
CA GLU A 155 10.55 0.36 15.37
C GLU A 155 10.77 -1.02 15.98
N TRP A 156 10.13 -2.07 15.45
CA TRP A 156 10.40 -3.44 15.87
C TRP A 156 11.86 -3.81 15.67
N ILE A 157 12.41 -3.57 14.48
CA ILE A 157 13.80 -3.91 14.16
C ILE A 157 14.76 -3.14 15.08
N ARG A 158 14.57 -1.83 15.24
CA ARG A 158 15.45 -0.98 16.05
C ARG A 158 15.36 -1.28 17.54
N THR A 159 14.15 -1.47 18.07
CA THR A 159 13.92 -1.52 19.53
C THR A 159 13.71 -2.92 20.10
N GLY A 160 13.23 -3.88 19.30
CA GLY A 160 12.86 -5.22 19.78
C GLY A 160 11.61 -5.25 20.67
N ARG A 161 10.79 -4.20 20.70
CA ARG A 161 9.54 -4.17 21.49
C ARG A 161 8.47 -5.05 20.86
N ALA A 162 8.04 -6.11 21.53
CA ALA A 162 7.08 -7.09 21.00
C ALA A 162 5.75 -6.47 20.50
N VAL A 163 5.27 -5.40 21.14
CA VAL A 163 4.08 -4.66 20.69
C VAL A 163 4.24 -4.14 19.25
N LYS A 164 5.45 -3.71 18.87
CA LYS A 164 5.75 -3.23 17.52
C LYS A 164 5.75 -4.34 16.49
N LEU A 165 6.23 -5.54 16.87
CA LEU A 165 6.11 -6.73 16.02
C LEU A 165 4.63 -7.08 15.80
N LEU A 166 3.84 -7.13 16.86
CA LEU A 166 2.41 -7.43 16.76
C LEU A 166 1.69 -6.43 15.86
N MET A 167 1.90 -5.13 16.08
CA MET A 167 1.32 -4.08 15.24
C MET A 167 1.73 -4.20 13.77
N ALA A 168 3.03 -4.43 13.51
CA ALA A 168 3.53 -4.63 12.16
C ALA A 168 2.86 -5.83 11.48
N LEU A 169 2.84 -6.99 12.14
CA LEU A 169 2.23 -8.21 11.61
C LEU A 169 0.71 -8.04 11.40
N SER A 170 -0.01 -7.40 12.32
CA SER A 170 -1.44 -7.11 12.15
C SER A 170 -1.70 -6.23 10.93
N LEU A 171 -0.91 -5.18 10.73
CA LEU A 171 -1.06 -4.29 9.57
C LEU A 171 -0.67 -4.99 8.25
N ILE A 172 0.30 -5.90 8.28
CA ILE A 172 0.61 -6.76 7.14
C ILE A 172 -0.57 -7.67 6.81
N ALA A 173 -1.21 -8.30 7.80
CA ALA A 173 -2.39 -9.14 7.57
C ALA A 173 -3.53 -8.34 6.90
N VAL A 174 -3.79 -7.11 7.36
CA VAL A 174 -4.76 -6.19 6.76
C VAL A 174 -4.37 -5.83 5.32
N THR A 175 -3.07 -5.61 5.06
CA THR A 175 -2.56 -5.33 3.72
C THR A 175 -2.81 -6.51 2.76
N VAL A 176 -2.47 -7.73 3.19
CA VAL A 176 -2.64 -8.96 2.40
C VAL A 176 -4.11 -9.24 2.09
N THR A 177 -4.97 -9.11 3.11
CA THR A 177 -6.42 -9.37 2.99
C THR A 177 -7.16 -8.26 2.26
N SER A 178 -6.55 -7.08 2.07
CA SER A 178 -7.04 -6.00 1.20
C SER A 178 -6.62 -6.23 -0.24
N HIS A 179 -5.34 -6.51 -0.50
CA HIS A 179 -4.83 -6.72 -1.85
C HIS A 179 -3.57 -7.58 -1.81
N HIS A 180 -3.63 -8.81 -2.32
CA HIS A 180 -2.57 -9.81 -2.16
C HIS A 180 -1.30 -9.50 -2.97
N VAL A 181 -1.39 -8.68 -4.02
CA VAL A 181 -0.23 -8.27 -4.83
C VAL A 181 0.53 -7.10 -4.19
N THR A 182 -0.16 -6.21 -3.46
CA THR A 182 0.47 -5.10 -2.74
C THR A 182 1.59 -5.52 -1.79
N PRO A 183 1.44 -6.54 -0.91
CA PRO A 183 2.52 -6.96 -0.03
C PRO A 183 3.69 -7.58 -0.81
N ILE A 184 3.47 -8.21 -1.98
CA ILE A 184 4.56 -8.78 -2.78
C ILE A 184 5.49 -7.68 -3.29
N PHE A 185 4.94 -6.68 -3.98
CA PHE A 185 5.72 -5.52 -4.42
C PHE A 185 6.14 -4.62 -3.26
N GLY A 186 5.31 -4.51 -2.24
CA GLY A 186 5.59 -3.80 -1.00
C GLY A 186 6.80 -4.35 -0.26
N MET A 187 7.00 -5.67 -0.30
CA MET A 187 8.20 -6.30 0.26
C MET A 187 9.46 -5.83 -0.46
N VAL A 188 9.44 -5.82 -1.78
CA VAL A 188 10.58 -5.42 -2.62
C VAL A 188 10.86 -3.93 -2.49
N PHE A 189 9.87 -3.06 -2.74
CA PHE A 189 10.07 -1.62 -2.89
C PHE A 189 10.01 -0.82 -1.59
N PHE A 190 9.49 -1.38 -0.50
CA PHE A 190 9.34 -0.66 0.76
C PHE A 190 9.95 -1.41 1.96
N ILE A 191 9.61 -2.67 2.19
CA ILE A 191 9.98 -3.36 3.44
C ILE A 191 11.46 -3.77 3.44
N PHE A 192 11.96 -4.42 2.39
CA PHE A 192 13.39 -4.75 2.29
C PHE A 192 14.31 -3.52 2.32
N PRO A 193 14.04 -2.44 1.56
CA PRO A 193 14.84 -1.24 1.67
C PRO A 193 14.71 -0.55 3.03
N LEU A 194 13.56 -0.64 3.69
CA LEU A 194 13.39 -0.20 5.07
C LEU A 194 14.23 -1.01 6.06
N ILE A 195 14.27 -2.34 5.94
CA ILE A 195 15.15 -3.20 6.76
C ILE A 195 16.61 -2.78 6.55
N GLY A 196 17.01 -2.57 5.30
CA GLY A 196 18.34 -2.04 4.95
C GLY A 196 18.62 -0.70 5.63
N MET A 197 17.68 0.25 5.58
CA MET A 197 17.78 1.53 6.28
C MET A 197 17.91 1.35 7.80
N ALA A 198 17.12 0.47 8.41
CA ALA A 198 17.17 0.22 9.86
C ALA A 198 18.54 -0.33 10.31
N ILE A 199 19.17 -1.18 9.49
CA ILE A 199 20.53 -1.67 9.71
C ILE A 199 21.55 -0.55 9.53
N MET A 200 21.39 0.30 8.50
CA MET A 200 22.28 1.45 8.28
C MET A 200 22.19 2.47 9.41
N ASP A 201 20.99 2.68 9.98
CA ASP A 201 20.78 3.55 11.14
C ASP A 201 21.47 2.97 12.40
N ASP A 202 21.39 1.65 12.64
CA ASP A 202 22.15 0.99 13.72
C ASP A 202 23.67 1.12 13.53
N ALA A 203 24.13 0.87 12.30
CA ALA A 203 25.54 0.98 11.94
C ALA A 203 26.07 2.41 12.10
N ARG A 204 25.22 3.42 11.81
CA ARG A 204 25.57 4.83 11.97
C ARG A 204 25.75 5.21 13.44
N GLU A 205 24.96 4.66 14.35
CA GLU A 205 25.07 4.91 15.79
C GLU A 205 26.33 4.30 16.41
N GLY A 206 26.86 3.21 15.82
CA GLY A 206 28.09 2.57 16.25
C GLY A 206 29.39 3.27 15.79
N VAL A 207 29.31 4.40 15.09
CA VAL A 207 30.48 5.13 14.56
C VAL A 207 30.34 6.63 14.77
N GLU A 208 31.45 7.37 14.79
CA GLU A 208 31.42 8.84 14.93
C GLU A 208 30.87 9.50 13.67
N ASN A 209 31.33 9.05 12.50
CA ASN A 209 31.04 9.67 11.21
C ASN A 209 30.45 8.69 10.19
N ALA A 210 29.52 9.15 9.36
CA ALA A 210 28.88 8.33 8.33
C ALA A 210 29.86 7.74 7.29
N LYS A 211 31.03 8.38 7.10
CA LYS A 211 32.12 7.88 6.25
C LYS A 211 32.76 6.59 6.79
N GLN A 212 32.68 6.37 8.09
CA GLN A 212 33.25 5.19 8.77
C GLN A 212 32.33 3.96 8.69
N ILE A 213 31.14 4.07 8.06
CA ILE A 213 30.27 2.91 7.81
C ILE A 213 30.89 2.06 6.71
N THR A 214 31.71 1.11 7.13
CA THR A 214 32.31 0.05 6.31
C THR A 214 31.41 -1.18 6.28
N PHE A 215 31.70 -2.12 5.36
CA PHE A 215 30.98 -3.39 5.29
C PHE A 215 31.05 -4.21 6.60
N LYS A 216 32.17 -4.14 7.33
CA LYS A 216 32.32 -4.83 8.62
C LYS A 216 31.36 -4.27 9.68
N VAL A 217 31.22 -2.94 9.74
CA VAL A 217 30.29 -2.27 10.67
C VAL A 217 28.84 -2.61 10.31
N PHE A 218 28.51 -2.59 9.01
CA PHE A 218 27.21 -3.02 8.52
C PHE A 218 26.90 -4.47 8.91
N LEU A 219 27.85 -5.40 8.68
CA LEU A 219 27.66 -6.82 9.00
C LEU A 219 27.49 -7.07 10.50
N SER A 220 28.23 -6.33 11.35
CA SER A 220 28.05 -6.38 12.80
C SER A 220 26.63 -5.97 13.21
N SER A 221 26.15 -4.86 12.64
CA SER A 221 24.81 -4.33 12.89
C SER A 221 23.72 -5.29 12.38
N PHE A 222 23.91 -5.87 11.20
CA PHE A 222 23.03 -6.89 10.65
C PHE A 222 22.92 -8.11 11.59
N ARG A 223 24.05 -8.64 12.07
CA ARG A 223 24.07 -9.80 12.99
C ARG A 223 23.35 -9.48 14.30
N LYS A 224 23.53 -8.29 14.85
CA LYS A 224 22.83 -7.82 16.06
C LYS A 224 21.30 -7.79 15.86
N LEU A 225 20.83 -7.36 14.68
CA LEU A 225 19.40 -7.23 14.37
C LEU A 225 18.78 -8.50 13.75
N PHE A 226 19.60 -9.51 13.47
CA PHE A 226 19.23 -10.68 12.66
C PHE A 226 17.93 -11.34 13.10
N TRP A 227 17.80 -11.68 14.39
CA TRP A 227 16.61 -12.38 14.89
C TRP A 227 15.33 -11.53 14.82
N ARG A 228 15.44 -10.20 14.89
CA ARG A 228 14.29 -9.29 14.72
C ARG A 228 13.84 -9.25 13.26
N ILE A 229 14.79 -9.25 12.33
CA ILE A 229 14.52 -9.31 10.90
C ILE A 229 13.87 -10.65 10.54
N VAL A 230 14.45 -11.77 11.01
CA VAL A 230 13.94 -13.12 10.73
C VAL A 230 12.56 -13.33 11.33
N SER A 231 12.33 -12.95 12.59
CA SER A 231 11.02 -13.11 13.24
C SER A 231 9.92 -12.32 12.52
N PHE A 232 10.19 -11.08 12.13
CA PHE A 232 9.26 -10.30 11.32
C PHE A 232 9.06 -10.93 9.94
N GLY A 233 10.15 -11.30 9.25
CA GLY A 233 10.09 -11.88 7.91
C GLY A 233 9.31 -13.20 7.86
N MET A 234 9.59 -14.11 8.79
CA MET A 234 8.87 -15.39 8.90
C MET A 234 7.41 -15.19 9.30
N GLY A 235 7.13 -14.28 10.24
CA GLY A 235 5.75 -13.94 10.62
C GLY A 235 4.95 -13.35 9.45
N SER A 236 5.55 -12.41 8.71
CA SER A 236 4.95 -11.82 7.51
C SER A 236 4.71 -12.87 6.44
N LEU A 237 5.67 -13.77 6.19
CA LEU A 237 5.53 -14.85 5.21
C LEU A 237 4.41 -15.82 5.62
N ALA A 238 4.34 -16.20 6.90
CA ALA A 238 3.28 -17.05 7.41
C ALA A 238 1.90 -16.41 7.19
N LEU A 239 1.76 -15.12 7.47
CA LEU A 239 0.51 -14.39 7.22
C LEU A 239 0.14 -14.33 5.74
N ILE A 240 1.11 -14.05 4.86
CA ILE A 240 0.90 -14.03 3.41
C ILE A 240 0.38 -15.41 2.95
N ILE A 241 1.05 -16.49 3.36
CA ILE A 241 0.65 -17.86 3.01
C ILE A 241 -0.76 -18.16 3.54
N VAL A 242 -1.00 -17.94 4.83
CA VAL A 242 -2.28 -18.29 5.47
C VAL A 242 -3.45 -17.50 4.90
N CYS A 243 -3.29 -16.19 4.70
CA CYS A 243 -4.36 -15.33 4.18
C CYS A 243 -4.64 -15.56 2.68
N ILE A 244 -3.65 -15.94 1.88
CA ILE A 244 -3.82 -16.21 0.44
C ILE A 244 -4.19 -17.68 0.19
N LEU A 245 -3.96 -18.58 1.15
CA LEU A 245 -4.23 -20.01 0.99
C LEU A 245 -5.63 -20.34 0.42
N PRO A 246 -6.74 -19.70 0.87
CA PRO A 246 -8.06 -19.96 0.28
C PRO A 246 -8.10 -19.65 -1.22
N TYR A 247 -7.48 -18.54 -1.65
CA TYR A 247 -7.35 -18.17 -3.06
C TYR A 247 -6.58 -19.23 -3.85
N TRP A 248 -5.48 -19.76 -3.32
CA TRP A 248 -4.69 -20.79 -4.00
C TRP A 248 -5.43 -22.13 -4.10
N ILE A 249 -6.09 -22.57 -3.02
CA ILE A 249 -6.90 -23.80 -3.03
C ILE A 249 -7.99 -23.67 -4.08
N ASN A 250 -8.69 -22.53 -4.08
CA ASN A 250 -9.75 -22.26 -5.03
C ASN A 250 -9.22 -22.19 -6.47
N SER A 251 -8.13 -21.48 -6.73
CA SER A 251 -7.55 -21.36 -8.08
C SER A 251 -7.08 -22.71 -8.63
N LYS A 252 -6.66 -23.63 -7.75
CA LYS A 252 -6.30 -25.00 -8.12
C LYS A 252 -7.53 -25.85 -8.45
N GLN A 253 -8.61 -25.71 -7.70
CA GLN A 253 -9.85 -26.48 -7.90
C GLN A 253 -10.69 -25.95 -9.06
N ASN A 254 -10.70 -24.63 -9.25
CA ASN A 254 -11.49 -23.90 -10.24
C ASN A 254 -10.54 -23.03 -11.09
N PRO A 255 -9.71 -23.63 -11.95
CA PRO A 255 -8.76 -22.88 -12.76
C PRO A 255 -9.49 -21.90 -13.69
N ILE A 256 -8.95 -20.69 -13.81
CA ILE A 256 -9.47 -19.66 -14.70
C ILE A 256 -9.11 -20.06 -16.14
N THR A 257 -10.04 -20.71 -16.85
CA THR A 257 -9.87 -21.18 -18.23
C THR A 257 -10.40 -20.19 -19.28
N GLN A 258 -11.04 -19.09 -18.84
CA GLN A 258 -11.56 -18.06 -19.72
C GLN A 258 -10.44 -17.32 -20.46
N VAL A 259 -10.71 -16.92 -21.70
CA VAL A 259 -9.84 -16.03 -22.47
C VAL A 259 -9.63 -14.74 -21.65
N PRO A 260 -8.39 -14.23 -21.54
CA PRO A 260 -8.13 -12.99 -20.84
C PRO A 260 -9.05 -11.87 -21.35
N ILE A 261 -9.84 -11.27 -20.45
CA ILE A 261 -10.64 -10.08 -20.75
C ILE A 261 -9.71 -8.99 -21.30
N PRO A 262 -10.03 -8.40 -22.47
CA PRO A 262 -9.30 -7.25 -23.00
C PRO A 262 -9.26 -6.13 -21.96
N HIS A 263 -8.05 -5.72 -21.60
CA HIS A 263 -7.81 -4.75 -20.55
C HIS A 263 -6.55 -3.96 -20.89
N GLY A 264 -6.57 -2.63 -20.74
CA GLY A 264 -5.46 -1.78 -21.17
C GLY A 264 -4.12 -2.18 -20.54
N SER A 265 -4.11 -2.68 -19.31
CA SER A 265 -2.90 -3.19 -18.63
C SER A 265 -2.31 -4.48 -19.25
N ARG A 266 -3.01 -5.10 -20.20
CA ARG A 266 -2.58 -6.29 -20.94
C ARG A 266 -2.17 -5.97 -22.39
N ASP A 267 -2.29 -4.71 -22.80
CA ASP A 267 -1.90 -4.31 -24.15
C ASP A 267 -0.38 -4.41 -24.34
N ASN A 268 0.03 -4.60 -25.60
CA ASN A 268 1.42 -4.34 -25.96
C ASN A 268 1.65 -2.82 -25.97
N PHE A 269 2.34 -2.29 -24.96
CA PHE A 269 2.54 -0.84 -24.80
C PHE A 269 3.39 -0.18 -25.89
N LEU A 270 4.09 -0.98 -26.71
CA LEU A 270 4.80 -0.47 -27.89
C LEU A 270 3.88 -0.29 -29.10
N GLU A 271 2.78 -1.04 -29.16
CA GLU A 271 1.76 -0.94 -30.20
C GLU A 271 0.64 0.01 -29.79
N VAL A 272 0.11 -0.17 -28.58
CA VAL A 272 -0.93 0.68 -27.97
C VAL A 272 -0.26 1.69 -27.03
N THR A 273 0.36 2.70 -27.65
CA THR A 273 1.14 3.72 -26.94
C THR A 273 0.30 4.54 -25.94
N SER A 274 -1.00 4.68 -26.15
CA SER A 274 -1.93 5.30 -25.20
C SER A 274 -1.98 4.55 -23.87
N SER A 275 -2.00 3.21 -23.89
CA SER A 275 -1.95 2.38 -22.69
C SER A 275 -0.59 2.54 -21.98
N GLY A 276 0.52 2.59 -22.74
CA GLY A 276 1.83 2.91 -22.18
C GLY A 276 1.87 4.27 -21.47
N LEU A 277 1.23 5.29 -22.04
CA LEU A 277 1.15 6.63 -21.47
C LEU A 277 0.37 6.64 -20.14
N VAL A 278 -0.77 5.94 -20.09
CA VAL A 278 -1.62 5.78 -18.91
C VAL A 278 -0.91 5.01 -17.80
N PHE A 279 -0.21 3.91 -18.09
CA PHE A 279 0.40 3.09 -17.04
C PHE A 279 1.83 3.48 -16.65
N PHE A 280 2.57 4.25 -17.47
CA PHE A 280 3.98 4.55 -17.20
C PHE A 280 4.34 6.04 -17.17
N LEU A 281 3.57 6.93 -17.79
CA LEU A 281 3.93 8.36 -17.83
C LEU A 281 3.04 9.20 -16.91
N ILE A 282 1.71 9.09 -17.08
CA ILE A 282 0.72 9.80 -16.28
C ILE A 282 0.90 9.55 -14.78
N PRO A 283 1.16 8.32 -14.27
CA PRO A 283 1.23 8.08 -12.83
C PRO A 283 2.32 8.92 -12.17
N TRP A 284 3.46 9.10 -12.84
CA TRP A 284 4.57 9.90 -12.31
C TRP A 284 4.30 11.40 -12.44
N GLY A 285 3.64 11.84 -13.51
CA GLY A 285 3.29 13.25 -13.73
C GLY A 285 4.48 14.19 -13.51
N ILE A 286 4.30 15.19 -12.64
CA ILE A 286 5.35 16.17 -12.33
C ILE A 286 6.59 15.55 -11.65
N LEU A 287 6.46 14.38 -11.03
CA LEU A 287 7.58 13.72 -10.34
C LEU A 287 8.64 13.22 -11.32
N LEU A 288 8.32 13.03 -12.61
CA LEU A 288 9.29 12.67 -13.65
C LEU A 288 10.49 13.62 -13.70
N PHE A 289 10.23 14.93 -13.58
CA PHE A 289 11.28 15.96 -13.58
C PHE A 289 12.14 15.92 -12.32
N LEU A 290 11.67 15.30 -11.25
CA LEU A 290 12.39 15.16 -9.97
C LEU A 290 13.12 13.82 -9.85
N LEU A 291 12.82 12.83 -10.71
CA LEU A 291 13.41 11.50 -10.64
C LEU A 291 14.95 11.52 -10.63
N PRO A 292 15.66 12.27 -11.50
CA PRO A 292 17.13 12.30 -11.47
C PRO A 292 17.68 12.75 -10.12
N TYR A 293 17.04 13.74 -9.50
CA TYR A 293 17.41 14.23 -8.18
C TYR A 293 17.09 13.21 -7.08
N ILE A 294 15.92 12.56 -7.15
CA ILE A 294 15.52 11.50 -6.19
C ILE A 294 16.52 10.35 -6.22
N TYR A 295 16.87 9.85 -7.42
CA TYR A 295 17.87 8.80 -7.58
C TYR A 295 19.22 9.20 -6.98
N TYR A 296 19.73 10.39 -7.31
CA TYR A 296 20.96 10.90 -6.71
C TYR A 296 20.93 10.91 -5.17
N ARG A 297 19.82 11.33 -4.56
CA ARG A 297 19.67 11.39 -3.10
C ARG A 297 19.55 10.01 -2.44
N PHE A 298 18.94 9.05 -3.13
CA PHE A 298 18.79 7.69 -2.61
C PHE A 298 20.12 6.93 -2.51
N TYR A 299 21.13 7.25 -3.32
CA TYR A 299 22.48 6.67 -3.17
C TYR A 299 23.32 7.27 -2.03
N SER A 300 22.69 7.99 -1.09
CA SER A 300 23.32 8.29 0.19
C SER A 300 23.34 7.05 1.10
N LYS A 301 24.33 6.94 1.99
CA LYS A 301 24.53 5.76 2.86
C LYS A 301 23.23 5.28 3.54
N ARG A 302 22.49 6.20 4.16
CA ARG A 302 21.26 5.87 4.89
C ARG A 302 20.15 5.28 3.99
N TYR A 303 20.01 5.79 2.76
CA TYR A 303 18.93 5.42 1.83
C TYR A 303 19.38 4.45 0.75
N LEU A 304 20.62 3.94 0.80
CA LEU A 304 21.24 3.13 -0.24
C LEU A 304 20.35 1.99 -0.72
N PHE A 305 19.68 1.30 0.20
CA PHE A 305 18.81 0.18 -0.14
C PHE A 305 17.53 0.61 -0.86
N PHE A 306 16.99 1.80 -0.57
CA PHE A 306 15.94 2.41 -1.40
C PHE A 306 16.48 2.71 -2.80
N GLY A 307 17.70 3.25 -2.91
CA GLY A 307 18.34 3.49 -4.22
C GLY A 307 18.42 2.23 -5.06
N ILE A 308 18.97 1.14 -4.50
CA ILE A 308 19.09 -0.17 -5.15
C ILE A 308 17.72 -0.74 -5.51
N SER A 309 16.70 -0.54 -4.68
CA SER A 309 15.38 -1.10 -4.93
C SER A 309 14.63 -0.42 -6.07
N PHE A 310 14.92 0.85 -6.38
CA PHE A 310 14.22 1.64 -7.39
C PHE A 310 15.01 1.79 -8.71
N SER A 311 16.21 1.20 -8.79
CA SER A 311 17.14 1.23 -9.93
C SER A 311 17.37 -0.15 -10.53
#